data_AF-A0A3M1KXW6-F1
#
_entry.id   AF-A0A3M1KXW6-F1
#
_cell.length_a   1.000
_cell.length_b   1.000
_cell.length_c   1.000
_cell.angle_alpha   90.00
_cell.angle_beta   90.00
_cell.angle_gamma   90.00
#
_symmetry.space_group_name_H-M   'P 1'
#
loop_
_entity.id
_entity.type
_entity.pdbx_description
1 polymer ?
#
loop_
_entity_poly.entity_id
_entity_poly.type
_entity_poly.pdbx_seq_one_letter_code
_entity_poly.pdbx_strand_id
1 'polypeptide(L)'
;ADWCNAHNFPEKDAGADPLVGQPRGRSLQKWKRVWEGRGTAHFDFREINGGEPRPVVRMLGGEYFYAPSLLWLKAQLNLPLEPQDAGQENLVAAPFAPARRVRPRRRLPGRPYR
;
A
#
# COMPACT_ATOMS: atom_id res chain seq x y z
N ALA A 1 -5.23 -6.82 6.77
CA ALA A 1 -4.91 -5.89 7.87
C ALA A 1 -3.51 -6.26 8.28
N ASP A 2 -2.53 -5.66 7.62
CA ASP A 2 -1.29 -6.39 7.40
C ASP A 2 -0.28 -6.08 8.49
N TRP A 3 -0.13 -4.80 8.87
CA TRP A 3 0.81 -4.37 9.91
C TRP A 3 0.09 -3.68 11.09
N CYS A 4 -0.30 -2.41 10.95
CA CYS A 4 -0.77 -1.60 12.09
C CYS A 4 -2.01 -2.16 12.82
N ASN A 5 -2.88 -2.89 12.10
CA ASN A 5 -4.08 -3.50 12.65
C ASN A 5 -3.89 -4.98 13.06
N ALA A 6 -2.71 -5.55 12.79
CA ALA A 6 -2.43 -6.96 13.05
C ALA A 6 -1.93 -7.15 14.48
N HIS A 7 -2.62 -7.97 15.26
CA HIS A 7 -2.23 -8.27 16.64
C HIS A 7 -0.96 -9.13 16.75
N ASN A 8 -0.60 -9.84 15.68
CA ASN A 8 0.52 -10.78 15.62
C ASN A 8 1.65 -10.29 14.70
N PHE A 9 1.75 -8.97 14.48
CA PHE A 9 2.80 -8.38 13.66
C PHE A 9 3.64 -7.40 14.51
N PRO A 10 4.98 -7.47 14.44
CA PRO A 10 5.78 -8.45 13.70
C PRO A 10 5.87 -9.81 14.40
N GLU A 11 5.46 -9.91 15.66
CA GLU A 11 5.51 -11.12 16.47
C GLU A 11 4.16 -11.43 17.13
N LYS A 12 4.01 -12.66 17.63
CA LYS A 12 2.79 -13.11 18.29
C LYS A 12 2.47 -12.23 19.51
N ASP A 13 1.19 -11.85 19.64
CA ASP A 13 0.66 -11.07 20.76
C ASP A 13 1.33 -9.69 20.94
N ALA A 14 1.89 -9.11 19.86
CA ALA A 14 2.43 -7.75 19.87
C ALA A 14 1.37 -6.69 20.17
N GLY A 15 0.13 -6.96 19.72
CA GLY A 15 -0.97 -6.00 19.73
C GLY A 15 -0.94 -5.07 18.51
N ALA A 16 -2.09 -4.51 18.16
CA ALA A 16 -2.20 -3.48 17.14
C ALA A 16 -1.46 -2.20 17.57
N ASP A 17 -1.03 -1.41 16.58
CA ASP A 17 -0.35 -0.14 16.79
C ASP A 17 -1.17 0.76 17.74
N PRO A 18 -0.57 1.30 18.81
CA PRO A 18 -1.29 2.04 19.84
C PRO A 18 -1.85 3.39 19.36
N LEU A 19 -1.31 3.95 18.28
CA LEU A 19 -1.65 5.28 17.79
C LEU A 19 -2.57 5.24 16.58
N VAL A 20 -2.20 4.48 15.54
CA VAL A 20 -2.93 4.42 14.26
C VAL A 20 -3.68 3.11 14.04
N GLY A 21 -3.46 2.11 14.89
CA GLY A 21 -4.16 0.84 14.82
C GLY A 21 -5.67 1.00 15.08
N GLN A 22 -6.47 0.34 14.25
CA GLN A 22 -7.92 0.28 14.33
C GLN A 22 -8.42 -1.17 14.47
N PRO A 23 -8.05 -1.86 15.56
CA PRO A 23 -8.44 -3.25 15.78
C PRO A 23 -9.96 -3.36 15.98
N ARG A 24 -10.54 -4.46 15.49
CA ARG A 24 -11.93 -4.82 15.81
C ARG A 24 -11.98 -5.41 17.22
N GLY A 25 -12.18 -4.55 18.22
CA GLY A 25 -12.26 -4.97 19.62
C GLY A 25 -11.01 -4.62 20.43
N ARG A 26 -10.79 -5.36 21.53
CA ARG A 26 -9.68 -5.08 22.46
C ARG A 26 -8.33 -5.46 21.85
N SER A 27 -7.34 -4.58 21.98
CA SER A 27 -5.96 -4.84 21.58
C SER A 27 -5.02 -4.45 22.70
N LEU A 28 -4.40 -5.45 23.32
CA LEU A 28 -3.38 -5.23 24.33
C LEU A 28 -2.01 -5.16 23.66
N GLN A 29 -1.29 -4.07 23.88
CA GLN A 29 0.11 -3.93 23.50
C GLN A 29 1.03 -4.38 24.63
N LYS A 30 2.17 -4.97 24.28
CA LYS A 30 3.19 -5.42 25.23
C LYS A 30 4.26 -4.33 25.43
N TRP A 31 4.33 -3.76 26.63
CA TRP A 31 5.28 -2.70 26.98
C TRP A 31 6.27 -3.19 28.04
N LYS A 32 7.54 -2.80 27.92
CA LYS A 32 8.51 -3.04 28.98
C LYS A 32 8.18 -2.16 30.18
N ARG A 33 8.18 -2.75 31.39
CA ARG A 33 7.96 -2.00 32.64
C ARG A 33 9.11 -1.04 32.94
N VAL A 34 10.33 -1.45 32.58
CA VAL A 34 11.57 -0.69 32.72
C VAL A 34 12.35 -0.88 31.43
N TRP A 35 12.91 0.19 30.88
CA TRP A 35 13.58 0.17 29.57
C TRP A 35 14.64 -0.94 29.43
N GLU A 36 15.48 -1.09 30.47
CA GLU A 36 16.56 -2.09 30.56
C GLU A 36 16.18 -3.32 31.40
N GLY A 37 15.01 -3.33 32.02
CA GLY A 37 14.60 -4.37 32.97
C GLY A 37 13.99 -5.60 32.30
N ARG A 38 13.89 -6.68 33.08
CA ARG A 38 13.10 -7.86 32.71
C ARG A 38 11.66 -7.65 33.16
N GLY A 39 10.72 -7.88 32.25
CA GLY A 39 9.29 -7.85 32.55
C GLY A 39 8.50 -6.95 31.61
N THR A 40 7.37 -7.48 31.15
CA THR A 40 6.44 -6.76 30.28
C THR A 40 5.08 -6.62 30.95
N ALA A 41 4.45 -5.49 30.74
CA ALA A 41 3.05 -5.25 31.05
C ALA A 41 2.24 -5.27 29.75
N HIS A 42 0.99 -5.69 29.84
CA HIS A 42 0.03 -5.54 28.77
C HIS A 42 -0.81 -4.31 29.07
N PHE A 43 -0.99 -3.45 28.08
CA PHE A 43 -1.70 -2.21 28.21
C PHE A 43 -2.65 -2.04 27.03
N ASP A 44 -3.87 -1.57 27.28
CA ASP A 44 -4.78 -1.14 26.21
C ASP A 44 -4.67 0.37 26.05
N PHE A 45 -4.04 0.80 24.96
CA PHE A 45 -3.82 2.23 24.72
C PHE A 45 -5.11 3.05 24.57
N ARG A 46 -6.27 2.42 24.40
CA ARG A 46 -7.57 3.11 24.35
C ARG A 46 -8.08 3.56 25.71
N GLU A 47 -7.53 3.01 26.80
CA GLU A 47 -7.92 3.33 28.18
C GLU A 47 -7.20 4.58 28.72
N ILE A 48 -6.23 5.15 27.98
CA ILE A 48 -5.49 6.36 28.40
C ILE A 48 -6.40 7.58 28.65
N ASN A 49 -7.60 7.57 28.07
CA ASN A 49 -8.57 8.66 28.14
C ASN A 49 -9.51 8.55 29.36
N GLY A 50 -8.96 8.23 30.54
CA GLY A 50 -9.73 8.16 31.79
C GLY A 50 -10.63 6.92 31.91
N GLY A 51 -10.24 5.79 31.31
CA GLY A 51 -10.94 4.50 31.43
C GLY A 51 -12.06 4.25 30.41
N GLU A 52 -12.44 5.26 29.62
CA GLU A 52 -13.35 5.09 28.49
C GLU A 52 -12.56 4.57 27.27
N PRO A 53 -12.87 3.38 26.71
CA PRO A 53 -12.10 2.80 25.62
C PRO A 53 -12.35 3.59 24.32
N ARG A 54 -11.52 4.60 24.07
CA ARG A 54 -11.59 5.45 22.88
C ARG A 54 -10.26 5.47 22.16
N PRO A 55 -10.24 5.36 20.82
CA PRO A 55 -9.01 5.47 20.07
C PRO A 55 -8.43 6.88 20.21
N VAL A 56 -7.10 6.98 20.27
CA VAL A 56 -6.37 8.25 20.33
C VAL A 56 -6.56 9.04 19.03
N VAL A 57 -6.63 8.34 17.91
CA VAL A 57 -6.86 8.91 16.59
C VAL A 57 -8.20 8.44 16.06
N ARG A 58 -9.01 9.36 15.53
CA ARG A 58 -10.29 9.06 14.88
C ARG A 58 -10.24 9.43 13.41
N MET A 59 -10.55 8.47 12.54
CA MET A 59 -10.73 8.74 11.12
C MET A 59 -12.03 9.52 10.90
N LEU A 60 -11.95 10.69 10.27
CA LEU A 60 -13.11 11.53 9.94
C LEU A 60 -13.48 11.50 8.45
N GLY A 61 -12.63 10.92 7.62
CA GLY A 61 -12.78 10.90 6.17
C GLY A 61 -11.42 11.04 5.49
N GLY A 62 -11.37 10.66 4.24
CA GLY A 62 -10.18 10.70 3.41
C GLY A 62 -10.53 10.25 2.00
N GLU A 63 -9.64 10.55 1.05
CA GLU A 63 -9.82 10.18 -0.35
C GLU A 63 -8.50 9.74 -0.95
N TYR A 64 -8.58 8.82 -1.90
CA TYR A 64 -7.46 8.36 -2.68
C TYR A 64 -7.39 9.14 -3.99
N PHE A 65 -6.33 9.91 -4.15
CA PHE A 65 -6.06 10.64 -5.39
C PHE A 65 -4.88 10.04 -6.13
N TYR A 66 -4.94 10.14 -7.45
CA TYR A 66 -3.78 9.92 -8.32
C TYR A 66 -3.19 11.28 -8.67
N ALA A 67 -1.90 11.47 -8.40
CA ALA A 67 -1.15 12.65 -8.82
C ALA A 67 -0.37 12.30 -10.11
N PRO A 68 -0.95 12.57 -11.31
CA PRO A 68 -0.29 12.26 -12.57
C PRO A 68 0.97 13.12 -12.78
N SER A 69 1.83 12.66 -13.69
CA SER A 69 2.96 13.48 -14.15
C SER A 69 2.47 14.73 -14.89
N LEU A 70 3.29 15.78 -14.89
CA LEU A 70 2.99 17.02 -15.63
C LEU A 70 2.81 16.76 -17.13
N LEU A 71 3.60 15.86 -17.70
CA LEU A 71 3.50 15.46 -19.11
C LEU A 71 2.11 14.87 -19.42
N TRP A 72 1.62 13.97 -18.56
CA TRP A 72 0.29 13.40 -18.71
C TRP A 72 -0.78 14.49 -18.65
N LEU A 73 -0.69 15.42 -17.69
CA LEU A 73 -1.63 16.54 -17.57
C LEU A 73 -1.61 17.46 -18.80
N LYS A 74 -0.42 17.85 -19.28
CA LYS A 74 -0.29 18.70 -20.48
C LYS A 74 -0.90 18.03 -21.70
N ALA A 75 -0.66 16.74 -21.89
CA ALA A 75 -1.24 15.96 -22.98
C ALA A 75 -2.78 15.87 -22.88
N GLN A 76 -3.35 15.70 -21.68
CA GLN A 76 -4.81 15.66 -21.51
C GLN A 76 -5.48 17.04 -21.62
N LEU A 77 -4.76 18.10 -21.24
CA LEU A 77 -5.27 19.48 -21.24
C LEU A 77 -4.93 20.27 -22.53
N ASN A 78 -4.32 19.62 -23.53
CA ASN A 78 -3.82 20.25 -24.76
C ASN A 78 -2.91 21.47 -24.50
N LEU A 79 -2.08 21.39 -23.46
CA LEU A 79 -1.11 22.43 -23.15
C LEU A 79 0.18 22.23 -23.97
N PRO A 80 0.93 23.30 -24.28
CA PRO A 80 2.20 23.20 -24.97
C PRO A 80 3.17 22.28 -24.23
N LEU A 81 3.77 21.35 -24.98
CA LEU A 81 4.89 20.55 -24.53
C LEU A 81 6.17 21.35 -24.76
N GLU A 82 6.98 21.48 -23.70
CA GLU A 82 8.27 22.15 -23.84
C GLU A 82 9.27 21.18 -24.50
N PRO A 83 10.30 21.67 -25.20
CA PRO A 83 11.31 20.80 -25.82
C PRO A 83 11.99 19.83 -24.83
N GLN A 84 12.09 20.21 -23.55
CA GLN A 84 12.60 19.33 -22.48
C GLN A 84 11.68 18.14 -22.15
N ASP A 85 10.41 18.16 -22.57
CA ASP A 85 9.43 17.11 -22.33
C ASP A 85 9.53 15.97 -23.36
N ALA A 86 10.13 16.22 -24.53
CA ALA A 86 10.26 15.27 -25.65
C ALA A 86 11.23 14.09 -25.36
N GLY A 87 12.11 14.24 -24.36
CA GLY A 87 13.02 13.17 -23.93
C GLY A 87 12.39 12.09 -23.05
N GLN A 88 11.16 12.31 -22.56
CA GLN A 88 10.44 11.39 -21.67
C GLN A 88 9.41 10.48 -22.40
N GLU A 89 9.29 10.61 -23.72
CA GLU A 89 8.28 9.90 -24.53
C GLU A 89 8.38 8.36 -24.45
N ASN A 90 9.55 7.81 -24.09
CA ASN A 90 9.74 6.38 -23.87
C ASN A 90 9.15 5.83 -22.57
N LEU A 91 8.71 6.68 -21.62
CA LEU A 91 8.13 6.23 -20.34
C LEU A 91 6.58 6.25 -20.34
N VAL A 92 5.95 6.89 -21.33
CA VAL A 92 4.49 7.10 -21.36
C VAL A 92 3.77 6.08 -22.26
N ALA A 93 4.49 5.40 -23.16
CA ALA A 93 3.92 4.48 -24.15
C ALA A 93 3.73 3.02 -23.66
N ALA A 94 3.50 2.79 -22.36
CA ALA A 94 2.98 1.52 -21.88
C ALA A 94 1.51 1.67 -21.48
N PRO A 95 0.56 1.75 -22.45
CA PRO A 95 -0.82 1.49 -22.12
C PRO A 95 -0.89 0.04 -21.62
N PHE A 96 -1.68 -0.18 -20.58
CA PHE A 96 -2.19 -1.50 -20.21
C PHE A 96 -2.94 -2.09 -21.41
N ALA A 97 -2.20 -2.68 -22.36
CA ALA A 97 -2.79 -3.45 -23.43
C ALA A 97 -3.30 -4.76 -22.80
N PRO A 98 -4.60 -5.09 -22.92
CA PRO A 98 -5.07 -6.40 -22.48
C PRO A 98 -4.27 -7.47 -23.23
N ALA A 99 -3.68 -8.41 -22.49
CA ALA A 99 -2.82 -9.44 -23.03
C ALA A 99 -3.50 -10.16 -24.21
N ARG A 100 -3.09 -9.83 -25.44
CA ARG A 100 -3.49 -10.61 -26.61
C ARG A 100 -2.89 -12.00 -26.43
N ARG A 101 -3.75 -12.99 -26.17
CA ARG A 101 -3.38 -14.41 -26.21
C ARG A 101 -2.73 -14.71 -27.56
N VAL A 102 -1.40 -14.82 -27.56
CA VAL A 102 -0.66 -15.31 -28.72
C VAL A 102 -1.01 -16.78 -28.87
N ARG A 103 -1.85 -17.13 -29.85
CA ARG A 103 -2.05 -18.53 -30.22
C ARG A 103 -0.73 -19.04 -30.82
N PRO A 104 -0.17 -20.17 -30.36
CA PRO A 104 1.04 -20.70 -30.95
C PRO A 104 0.80 -21.01 -32.43
N ARG A 105 1.66 -20.47 -33.31
CA ARG A 105 1.66 -20.80 -34.73
C ARG A 105 1.89 -22.31 -34.87
N ARG A 106 0.90 -23.01 -35.42
CA ARG A 106 1.04 -24.39 -35.89
C ARG A 106 2.20 -24.42 -36.90
N ARG A 107 3.28 -25.15 -36.60
CA ARG A 107 4.32 -25.48 -37.58
C ARG A 107 3.65 -26.30 -38.69
N LEU A 108 3.67 -25.79 -39.92
CA LEU A 108 3.36 -26.60 -41.10
C LEU A 108 4.55 -27.55 -41.34
N PRO A 109 4.32 -28.85 -41.59
CA PRO A 109 5.41 -29.78 -41.89
C PRO A 109 6.03 -29.42 -43.24
N GLY A 110 7.37 -29.37 -43.26
CA GLY A 110 8.17 -29.02 -44.43
C GLY A 110 7.96 -30.02 -45.58
N ARG A 111 7.94 -29.50 -46.81
CA ARG A 111 8.08 -30.33 -48.01
C ARG A 111 9.54 -30.71 -48.18
N PRO A 112 9.87 -31.97 -48.54
CA PRO A 112 11.24 -32.34 -48.85
C PRO A 112 11.63 -31.73 -50.20
N TYR A 113 12.88 -31.28 -50.28
CA TYR A 113 13.52 -30.87 -51.51
C TYR A 113 13.59 -32.05 -52.48
N ARG A 114 13.12 -31.83 -53.71
CA ARG A 114 13.60 -32.48 -54.94
C ARG A 114 13.63 -31.43 -56.03
#